data_AF-A0A016WLW6-F1
#
_entry.id   AF-A0A016WLW6-F1
#
_cell.length_a   1.000
_cell.length_b   1.000
_cell.length_c   1.000
_cell.angle_alpha   90.00
_cell.angle_beta   90.00
_cell.angle_gamma   90.00
#
_symmetry.space_group_name_H-M   'P 1'
#
loop_
_entity.id
_entity.type
_entity.pdbx_description
1 polymer ?
#
loop_
_entity_poly.entity_id
_entity_poly.type
_entity_poly.pdbx_seq_one_letter_code
_entity_poly.pdbx_strand_id
1 'polypeptide(L)' 'MIKDAVAVLTQLIRRTEARLYCSKDSLEALKSSLDLNHSIGSLRVNNVLANMPEFAEAFHCAPGTRMNPDKRCTLY' A
#
# COMPACT_ATOMS: atom_id res chain seq x y z
N MET A 1 -4.46 3.59 24.59
CA MET A 1 -5.72 2.81 24.54
C MET A 1 -6.57 3.12 23.31
N ILE A 2 -7.09 4.35 23.12
CA ILE A 2 -7.91 4.67 21.93
C ILE A 2 -7.07 4.75 20.64
N LYS A 3 -5.86 5.34 20.68
CA LYS A 3 -4.94 5.41 19.53
C LYS A 3 -4.50 4.01 19.06
N ASP A 4 -4.25 3.11 20.01
CA ASP A 4 -3.85 1.73 19.71
C ASP A 4 -5.01 0.93 19.09
N ALA A 5 -6.24 1.15 19.57
CA ALA A 5 -7.43 0.55 18.98
C ALA A 5 -7.69 1.05 17.55
N VAL A 6 -7.50 2.36 17.28
CA VAL A 6 -7.56 2.92 15.93
C VAL A 6 -6.46 2.31 15.05
N ALA A 7 -5.22 2.24 15.53
CA ALA A 7 -4.10 1.64 14.78
C ALA A 7 -4.37 0.17 14.42
N VAL A 8 -4.90 -0.64 15.35
CA VAL A 8 -5.28 -2.03 15.11
C VAL A 8 -6.43 -2.13 14.10
N LEU A 9 -7.44 -1.25 14.20
CA LEU A 9 -8.54 -1.20 13.22
C LEU A 9 -8.02 -0.84 11.82
N THR A 10 -7.12 0.13 11.72
CA THR A 10 -6.49 0.53 10.45
C THR A 10 -5.59 -0.57 9.89
N GLN A 11 -4.90 -1.35 10.73
CA GLN A 11 -4.13 -2.52 10.29
C GLN A 11 -5.06 -3.61 9.70
N LEU A 12 -6.19 -3.89 10.33
CA LEU A 12 -7.14 -4.90 9.87
C LEU A 12 -7.81 -4.50 8.54
N ILE A 13 -8.27 -3.24 8.43
CA ILE A 13 -8.89 -2.71 7.20
C ILE A 13 -7.89 -2.76 6.03
N ARG A 14 -6.66 -2.30 6.24
CA ARG A 14 -5.63 -2.32 5.18
C ARG A 14 -5.24 -3.73 4.75
N ARG A 15 -5.23 -4.72 5.67
CA ARG A 15 -5.01 -6.13 5.33
C ARG A 15 -6.13 -6.69 4.45
N THR A 16 -7.38 -6.40 4.76
CA THR A 16 -8.53 -6.85 3.96
C THR A 16 -8.57 -6.21 2.58
N GLU A 17 -8.27 -4.90 2.48
CA GLU A 17 -8.21 -4.20 1.20
C GLU A 17 -7.06 -4.70 0.32
N ALA A 18 -5.88 -4.93 0.91
CA ALA A 18 -4.75 -5.49 0.18
C ALA A 18 -5.08 -6.86 -0.43
N ARG A 19 -5.93 -7.65 0.23
CA ARG A 19 -6.36 -8.97 -0.26
C ARG A 19 -7.20 -8.87 -1.54
N LEU A 20 -7.98 -7.80 -1.73
CA LEU A 20 -8.77 -7.57 -2.94
C LEU A 20 -7.87 -7.39 -4.19
N TYR A 21 -6.64 -6.93 -3.98
CA TYR A 21 -5.67 -6.67 -5.04
C TYR A 21 -4.58 -7.75 -5.12
N CYS A 22 -4.79 -8.89 -4.48
CA CYS A 22 -3.87 -10.02 -4.56
C CYS A 22 -4.04 -10.72 -5.92
N SER A 23 -3.14 -10.43 -6.86
CA SER A 23 -3.08 -11.04 -8.18
C SER A 23 -1.71 -11.64 -8.46
N LYS A 24 -1.67 -12.61 -9.38
CA LYS A 24 -0.43 -13.09 -10.02
C LYS A 24 -0.60 -12.90 -11.51
N ASP A 25 0.19 -12.01 -12.08
CA ASP A 25 0.08 -11.61 -13.48
C ASP A 25 1.19 -12.27 -14.32
N SER A 26 0.85 -12.71 -15.54
CA SER A 26 1.85 -13.15 -16.52
C SER A 26 2.59 -11.94 -17.09
N LEU A 27 3.73 -12.16 -17.76
CA LEU A 27 4.46 -11.08 -18.40
C LEU A 27 3.62 -10.38 -19.48
N GLU A 28 2.82 -11.14 -20.22
CA GLU A 28 1.90 -10.66 -21.24
C GLU A 28 0.80 -9.79 -20.61
N ALA A 29 0.18 -10.26 -19.52
CA ALA A 29 -0.81 -9.49 -18.78
C ALA A 29 -0.22 -8.19 -18.23
N LEU A 30 1.00 -8.22 -17.67
CA LEU A 30 1.71 -7.03 -17.20
C LEU A 30 1.98 -6.04 -18.34
N LYS A 31 2.38 -6.51 -19.53
CA LYS A 31 2.57 -5.66 -20.71
C LYS A 31 1.26 -5.01 -21.14
N SER A 32 0.18 -5.77 -21.27
CA SER A 32 -1.14 -5.24 -21.60
C SER A 32 -1.67 -4.26 -20.55
N SER A 33 -1.24 -4.40 -19.28
CA SER A 33 -1.62 -3.48 -18.21
C SER A 33 -1.04 -2.07 -18.40
N LEU A 34 0.05 -1.93 -19.15
CA LEU A 34 0.68 -0.62 -19.40
C LEU A 34 -0.20 0.30 -20.27
N ASP A 35 -1.08 -0.29 -21.08
CA ASP A 35 -2.00 0.46 -21.95
C ASP A 35 -3.30 0.86 -21.23
N LEU A 36 -3.48 0.43 -19.97
CA LEU A 36 -4.65 0.77 -19.17
C LEU A 36 -4.44 2.08 -18.40
N ASN A 37 -5.53 2.79 -18.11
CA ASN A 37 -5.53 4.00 -17.28
C ASN A 37 -5.46 3.72 -15.76
N HIS A 38 -5.18 2.48 -15.37
CA HIS A 38 -5.14 2.02 -13.98
C HIS A 38 -3.86 1.23 -13.73
N SER A 39 -3.25 1.45 -12.57
CA SER A 39 -2.07 0.67 -12.15
C SER A 39 -2.44 -0.77 -11.76
N ILE A 40 -1.47 -1.68 -11.88
CA ILE A 40 -1.63 -3.08 -11.42
C ILE A 40 -1.89 -3.16 -9.91
N GLY A 41 -2.58 -4.22 -9.47
CA GLY A 41 -3.06 -4.37 -8.09
C GLY A 41 -1.97 -4.17 -7.03
N SER A 42 -0.79 -4.77 -7.23
CA SER A 42 0.34 -4.64 -6.30
C SER A 42 0.83 -3.20 -6.13
N LEU A 43 0.83 -2.39 -7.21
CA LEU A 43 1.21 -0.98 -7.14
C LEU A 43 0.13 -0.14 -6.49
N ARG A 44 -1.16 -0.45 -6.73
CA ARG A 44 -2.28 0.24 -6.09
C ARG A 44 -2.25 0.12 -4.56
N VAL A 45 -1.81 -1.03 -4.06
CA VAL A 45 -1.62 -1.25 -2.62
C VAL A 45 -0.31 -0.60 -2.15
N ASN A 46 0.82 -1.01 -2.70
CA ASN A 46 2.12 -0.64 -2.15
C ASN A 46 2.39 0.87 -2.25
N ASN A 47 2.05 1.51 -3.37
CA ASN A 47 2.33 2.93 -3.54
C ASN A 47 1.45 3.79 -2.65
N VAL A 48 0.17 3.42 -2.46
CA VAL A 48 -0.72 4.16 -1.56
C VAL A 48 -0.23 4.00 -0.12
N LEU A 49 0.03 2.77 0.32
CA LEU A 49 0.44 2.50 1.70
C LEU A 49 1.81 3.08 2.06
N ALA A 50 2.77 3.09 1.12
CA ALA A 50 4.08 3.71 1.34
C ALA A 50 4.00 5.24 1.52
N ASN A 51 2.93 5.88 1.03
CA ASN A 51 2.69 7.31 1.24
C ASN A 51 1.99 7.62 2.57
N MET A 52 1.53 6.61 3.32
CA MET A 52 0.84 6.78 4.61
C MET A 52 1.81 6.62 5.80
N PRO A 53 2.14 7.68 6.56
CA PRO A 53 2.94 7.57 7.79
C PRO A 53 2.43 6.54 8.78
N GLU A 54 1.11 6.48 8.94
CA GLU A 54 0.41 5.64 9.89
C GLU A 54 0.49 4.16 9.48
N PHE A 55 0.82 3.86 8.22
CA PHE A 55 1.15 2.50 7.81
C PHE A 55 2.55 2.12 8.30
N ALA A 56 3.55 2.97 8.06
CA ALA A 56 4.91 2.71 8.51
C ALA A 56 5.01 2.60 10.04
N GLU A 57 4.30 3.45 10.78
CA GLU A 57 4.22 3.37 12.24
C GLU A 57 3.57 2.07 12.71
N ALA A 58 2.38 1.76 12.20
CA ALA A 58 1.61 0.58 12.61
C ALA A 58 2.34 -0.74 12.34
N PHE A 59 3.11 -0.81 11.25
CA PHE A 59 3.87 -2.00 10.87
C PHE A 59 5.36 -1.91 11.22
N HIS A 60 5.77 -0.88 11.96
CA HIS A 60 7.17 -0.65 12.38
C HIS A 60 8.17 -0.74 11.22
N CYS A 61 7.81 -0.19 10.06
CA CYS A 61 8.69 -0.18 8.89
C CYS A 61 9.90 0.72 9.14
N ALA A 62 11.11 0.18 8.97
CA ALA A 62 12.34 0.95 9.18
C ALA A 62 12.44 2.16 8.21
N PRO A 63 12.99 3.31 8.63
CA PRO A 63 13.19 4.47 7.76
C PRO A 63 13.99 4.13 6.49
N GLY A 64 13.64 4.77 5.37
CA GLY A 64 14.29 4.57 4.07
C GLY A 64 13.91 3.27 3.36
N THR A 65 13.09 2.40 3.97
CA THR A 65 12.61 1.19 3.29
C THR A 65 11.54 1.51 2.25
N ARG A 66 11.26 0.57 1.34
CA ARG A 66 10.23 0.75 0.28
C ARG A 66 8.86 1.17 0.84
N MET A 67 8.49 0.66 2.02
CA MET A 67 7.20 0.95 2.67
C MET A 67 7.28 2.09 3.70
N ASN A 68 8.46 2.69 3.88
CA ASN A 68 8.66 3.89 4.68
C ASN A 68 9.73 4.81 4.01
N PRO A 69 9.43 5.35 2.81
CA PRO A 69 10.35 6.21 2.10
C PRO A 69 10.43 7.59 2.75
N ASP A 70 11.57 8.26 2.58
CA ASP A 70 11.79 9.63 3.10
C ASP A 70 10.91 10.66 2.36
N LYS A 71 10.65 10.44 1.07
CA LYS A 71 9.78 11.29 0.24
C LYS A 71 8.43 10.63 0.05
N ARG A 72 7.37 11.37 0.38
CA ARG A 72 5.98 10.94 0.22
C ARG A 72 5.19 11.98 -0.55
N CYS A 73 4.22 11.52 -1.32
CA CYS A 73 3.27 12.34 -2.04
C CYS A 73 2.01 12.53 -1.18
N THR A 74 1.55 13.77 -1.07
CA THR A 74 0.29 14.14 -0.41
C THR A 74 -0.53 14.95 -1.39
N LEU A 75 -1.80 14.59 -1.58
CA LEU A 75 -2.67 15.26 -2.55
C LEU A 75 -3.64 16.24 -1.89
N TYR A 76 -3.98 16.01 -0.62
CA TYR A 76 -5.01 16.73 0.12
C TYR A 76 -4.46 17.24 1.44
#